data_AF-V6TUQ4-F1
#
_entry.id   AF-V6TUQ4-F1
#
_cell.length_a   1.000
_cell.length_b   1.000
_cell.length_c   1.000
_cell.angle_alpha   90.00
_cell.angle_beta   90.00
_cell.angle_gamma   90.00
#
_symmetry.space_group_name_H-M   'P 1'
#
loop_
_entity.id
_entity.type
_entity.pdbx_description
1 polymer ?
#
loop_
_entity_poly.entity_id
_entity_poly.type
_entity_poly.pdbx_seq_one_letter_code
_entity_poly.pdbx_strand_id
1 'polypeptide(L)'
;MGHSCIDDSAWWTLLLLLHPVLHRCSAGHFLFMGGCYNTRAAPGSGVCREAGDGACRRHTEKNKIDRTSAKVIRASEGGTCIQEATSNNPESTKCKTGKCDVTIGGNPYCSQCSKPDEYLIDGACTAQVGTSGCKLKGSADGTCESCGAGYFLHKGWCYKVNQAPGNLVCADTVGSTTVVGTCDVCKDGYFKNLEPAATKQSCIACNETADINGLAGVAGCTACTNTGPAGTDTPKAATCSACDGGKIVKTDKDKTTTCVTEAQCTKAEGFFVKGSDTKTCEACGDDNCATCAATGMNQCSKCKTTGTKTYLKGDARAGTCVTEVECTANNDHYIDNTDSGPNGKTCKACSTIAGCSMCSSGTVCTKCTNENYLKTVSGVTTCVTDCGEGYFKHTATDSSLKTCQSCSGTNDNLDPAGVGVAGCAVCTYSDKVTCTKCDADKYLKTTSDSTSCVEASGCGSGFFPKADDKAGNRCVPCGEAGSRGINNCAECSLFPYK
;
A
#
# COMPACT_ATOMS: atom_id res chain seq x y z
N MET A 1 -14.14 -36.80 -36.21
CA MET A 1 -15.49 -36.19 -36.28
C MET A 1 -15.27 -34.75 -36.65
N GLY A 2 -15.79 -34.35 -37.81
CA GLY A 2 -15.27 -33.23 -38.59
C GLY A 2 -15.64 -31.84 -38.09
N HIS A 3 -15.00 -30.85 -38.70
CA HIS A 3 -15.65 -29.73 -39.37
C HIS A 3 -14.68 -29.13 -40.39
N SER A 4 -15.26 -28.75 -41.53
CA SER A 4 -14.64 -28.31 -42.78
C SER A 4 -13.98 -26.94 -42.67
N CYS A 5 -12.87 -26.75 -43.39
CA CYS A 5 -12.43 -25.43 -43.85
C CYS A 5 -12.40 -25.45 -45.39
N ILE A 6 -13.15 -24.51 -45.96
CA ILE A 6 -13.30 -24.25 -47.39
C ILE A 6 -12.14 -23.38 -47.88
N ASP A 7 -11.73 -23.67 -49.11
CA ASP A 7 -10.96 -22.92 -50.11
C ASP A 7 -10.34 -21.56 -49.76
N ASP A 8 -9.07 -21.39 -50.12
CA ASP A 8 -8.73 -20.39 -51.13
C ASP A 8 -7.42 -20.76 -51.86
N SER A 9 -7.58 -21.11 -53.14
CA SER A 9 -6.51 -21.47 -54.07
C SER A 9 -6.39 -20.40 -55.15
N ALA A 10 -5.14 -20.05 -55.46
CA ALA A 10 -4.67 -19.40 -56.69
C ALA A 10 -4.88 -17.88 -56.85
N TRP A 11 -3.78 -17.14 -56.76
CA TRP A 11 -3.24 -16.41 -57.93
C TRP A 11 -1.82 -15.89 -57.66
N TRP A 12 -0.84 -16.59 -58.23
CA TRP A 12 0.49 -16.06 -58.54
C TRP A 12 0.53 -15.68 -60.02
N THR A 13 1.43 -14.75 -60.34
CA THR A 13 1.84 -14.23 -61.67
C THR A 13 1.11 -12.98 -62.19
N LEU A 14 1.71 -11.81 -61.95
CA LEU A 14 2.15 -10.92 -63.04
C LEU A 14 3.16 -9.88 -62.50
N LEU A 15 4.42 -10.02 -62.91
CA LEU A 15 5.50 -9.07 -62.69
C LEU A 15 5.91 -8.52 -64.07
N LEU A 16 6.24 -7.22 -64.12
CA LEU A 16 6.77 -6.41 -65.24
C LEU A 16 5.77 -5.47 -65.92
N LEU A 17 5.80 -4.20 -65.51
CA LEU A 17 6.26 -3.06 -66.33
C LEU A 17 5.86 -1.75 -65.64
N LEU A 18 6.81 -1.06 -64.99
CA LEU A 18 6.74 0.40 -64.78
C LEU A 18 8.14 0.94 -64.43
N HIS A 19 8.61 1.84 -65.29
CA HIS A 19 9.89 2.52 -65.23
C HIS A 19 10.00 3.42 -63.97
N PRO A 20 11.14 3.47 -63.26
CA PRO A 20 11.40 4.53 -62.31
C PRO A 20 11.95 5.76 -63.04
N VAL A 21 11.18 6.85 -63.01
CA VAL A 21 11.67 8.21 -63.31
C VAL A 21 12.69 8.58 -62.23
N LEU A 22 13.97 8.56 -62.58
CA LEU A 22 15.05 9.08 -61.74
C LEU A 22 14.95 10.61 -61.67
N HIS A 23 14.41 11.15 -60.57
CA HIS A 23 14.60 12.55 -60.22
C HIS A 23 16.04 12.77 -59.72
N ARG A 24 16.86 13.41 -60.56
CA ARG A 24 18.20 13.87 -60.19
C ARG A 24 18.12 15.28 -59.61
N CYS A 25 18.43 15.46 -58.31
CA CYS A 25 18.75 16.80 -57.78
C CYS A 25 20.16 17.20 -58.29
N SER A 26 20.34 18.46 -58.69
CA SER A 26 21.64 19.00 -59.12
C SER A 26 22.67 19.01 -57.99
N ALA A 27 23.96 18.97 -58.34
CA ALA A 27 25.08 18.91 -57.42
C ALA A 27 24.99 19.97 -56.30
N GLY A 28 25.05 19.52 -55.04
CA GLY A 28 24.94 20.37 -53.85
C GLY A 28 23.65 20.23 -53.03
N HIS A 29 22.70 19.39 -53.46
CA HIS A 29 21.46 19.09 -52.71
C HIS A 29 21.25 17.58 -52.47
N PHE A 30 20.65 17.19 -51.34
CA PHE A 30 20.27 15.80 -51.01
C PHE A 30 18.74 15.64 -50.93
N LEU A 31 18.24 14.45 -51.23
CA LEU A 31 16.80 14.14 -51.24
C LEU A 31 16.36 13.59 -49.87
N PHE A 32 15.35 14.22 -49.26
CA PHE A 32 14.75 13.75 -48.00
C PHE A 32 13.24 14.00 -48.02
N MET A 33 12.43 12.98 -47.71
CA MET A 33 10.96 13.06 -47.68
C MET A 33 10.33 13.74 -48.92
N GLY A 34 10.86 13.44 -50.11
CA GLY A 34 10.31 13.92 -51.39
C GLY A 34 10.77 15.31 -51.86
N GLY A 35 11.69 15.99 -51.17
CA GLY A 35 12.27 17.28 -51.59
C GLY A 35 13.80 17.29 -51.66
N CYS A 36 14.39 18.18 -52.47
CA CYS A 36 15.84 18.42 -52.55
C CYS A 36 16.27 19.53 -51.55
N TYR A 37 17.23 19.27 -50.66
CA TYR A 37 17.71 20.19 -49.61
C TYR A 37 19.19 20.52 -49.77
N ASN A 38 19.58 21.77 -49.51
CA ASN A 38 20.94 22.28 -49.75
C ASN A 38 21.94 21.79 -48.69
N THR A 39 23.11 21.30 -49.10
CA THR A 39 24.08 20.57 -48.25
C THR A 39 24.95 21.45 -47.32
N ARG A 40 24.66 22.76 -47.19
CA ARG A 40 25.45 23.69 -46.36
C ARG A 40 24.81 24.12 -45.03
N ALA A 41 23.68 23.53 -44.64
CA ALA A 41 23.06 23.80 -43.33
C ALA A 41 23.48 22.75 -42.29
N ALA A 42 24.30 23.14 -41.31
CA ALA A 42 24.68 22.29 -40.19
C ALA A 42 23.48 22.05 -39.24
N PRO A 43 23.28 20.83 -38.71
CA PRO A 43 22.17 20.54 -37.80
C PRO A 43 22.55 20.85 -36.35
N GLY A 44 21.75 21.70 -35.69
CA GLY A 44 21.82 21.84 -34.22
C GLY A 44 21.61 23.26 -33.68
N SER A 45 20.37 23.76 -33.73
CA SER A 45 19.72 24.55 -32.65
C SER A 45 18.42 25.11 -33.21
N GLY A 46 17.29 24.83 -32.56
CA GLY A 46 16.01 25.39 -32.92
C GLY A 46 16.00 26.93 -32.85
N VAL A 47 14.93 27.49 -33.41
CA VAL A 47 14.49 28.90 -33.40
C VAL A 47 14.77 29.71 -34.67
N CYS A 48 14.00 29.44 -35.74
CA CYS A 48 13.36 30.46 -36.58
C CYS A 48 11.98 29.89 -37.00
N ARG A 49 10.86 30.57 -36.67
CA ARG A 49 9.49 30.06 -36.91
C ARG A 49 8.70 30.84 -37.98
N GLU A 50 9.31 31.81 -38.68
CA GLU A 50 8.76 32.44 -39.89
C GLU A 50 9.86 33.17 -40.68
N ALA A 51 9.77 33.15 -42.02
CA ALA A 51 10.69 33.82 -42.94
C ALA A 51 9.90 34.64 -43.97
N GLY A 52 10.03 35.97 -43.89
CA GLY A 52 9.76 36.89 -44.99
C GLY A 52 11.09 37.51 -45.45
N ASP A 53 11.40 37.40 -46.74
CA ASP A 53 12.56 38.00 -47.42
C ASP A 53 13.94 37.80 -46.77
N GLY A 54 14.19 36.58 -46.26
CA GLY A 54 15.57 36.09 -46.13
C GLY A 54 16.44 36.68 -45.02
N ALA A 55 15.87 37.26 -43.94
CA ALA A 55 16.65 37.67 -42.77
C ALA A 55 15.95 37.33 -41.42
N CYS A 56 16.57 36.47 -40.59
CA CYS A 56 16.14 36.29 -39.19
C CYS A 56 16.59 37.51 -38.35
N ARG A 57 15.64 38.28 -37.78
CA ARG A 57 15.95 39.37 -36.82
C ARG A 57 15.89 38.87 -35.37
N ARG A 58 16.92 39.20 -34.60
CA ARG A 58 17.14 38.85 -33.19
C ARG A 58 16.32 39.78 -32.28
N HIS A 59 15.46 39.26 -31.41
CA HIS A 59 14.84 40.08 -30.36
C HIS A 59 15.67 39.99 -29.08
N THR A 60 16.07 41.16 -28.56
CA THR A 60 16.82 41.35 -27.32
C THR A 60 15.99 40.98 -26.09
N GLU A 61 16.57 40.17 -25.23
CA GLU A 61 16.06 39.73 -23.93
C GLU A 61 16.26 40.85 -22.89
N LYS A 62 15.16 41.34 -22.29
CA LYS A 62 15.19 42.03 -21.00
C LYS A 62 14.31 41.25 -20.04
N ASN A 63 14.99 40.60 -19.11
CA ASN A 63 14.44 39.87 -18.00
C ASN A 63 14.18 40.87 -16.85
N LYS A 64 12.95 40.94 -16.31
CA LYS A 64 12.69 41.08 -14.86
C LYS A 64 11.19 41.22 -14.49
N ILE A 65 10.84 40.41 -13.48
CA ILE A 65 9.84 40.57 -12.40
C ILE A 65 8.45 39.94 -12.64
N ASP A 66 8.32 38.72 -12.08
CA ASP A 66 7.33 38.30 -11.08
C ASP A 66 5.97 39.04 -11.06
N ARG A 67 4.90 38.34 -11.49
CA ARG A 67 3.55 38.41 -10.91
C ARG A 67 2.62 37.41 -11.61
N THR A 68 2.08 36.52 -10.79
CA THR A 68 0.70 35.98 -10.80
C THR A 68 0.03 35.77 -12.15
N SER A 69 -0.26 34.50 -12.46
CA SER A 69 -1.04 33.99 -13.59
C SER A 69 -2.29 34.83 -13.92
N ALA A 70 -2.14 35.85 -14.76
CA ALA A 70 -3.23 36.46 -15.50
C ALA A 70 -3.30 35.76 -16.86
N LYS A 71 -4.23 34.80 -16.97
CA LYS A 71 -4.60 34.16 -18.24
C LYS A 71 -5.29 35.22 -19.11
N VAL A 72 -4.51 35.90 -19.94
CA VAL A 72 -5.03 36.80 -20.98
C VAL A 72 -5.78 35.92 -22.00
N ILE A 73 -7.10 35.87 -21.88
CA ILE A 73 -7.98 35.28 -22.89
C ILE A 73 -8.02 36.24 -24.07
N ARG A 74 -7.43 35.83 -25.19
CA ARG A 74 -7.60 36.51 -26.47
C ARG A 74 -9.07 36.42 -26.87
N ALA A 75 -9.66 37.56 -27.21
CA ALA A 75 -10.99 37.63 -27.81
C ALA A 75 -11.03 36.76 -29.07
N SER A 76 -11.83 35.70 -29.05
CA SER A 76 -12.18 34.95 -30.25
C SER A 76 -13.44 35.55 -30.87
N GLU A 77 -13.37 35.83 -32.16
CA GLU A 77 -14.52 36.09 -33.02
C GLU A 77 -15.54 34.93 -32.87
N GLY A 78 -16.76 35.22 -32.42
CA GLY A 78 -17.91 34.30 -32.41
C GLY A 78 -18.16 33.44 -31.15
N GLY A 79 -17.74 33.86 -29.96
CA GLY A 79 -17.98 33.09 -28.72
C GLY A 79 -19.43 33.09 -28.20
N THR A 80 -19.84 32.00 -27.53
CA THR A 80 -21.15 31.83 -26.84
C THR A 80 -21.45 32.86 -25.74
N CYS A 81 -20.45 33.62 -25.31
CA CYS A 81 -20.59 34.69 -24.32
C CYS A 81 -20.04 36.00 -24.88
N ILE A 82 -20.92 36.98 -25.08
CA ILE A 82 -20.56 38.30 -25.62
C ILE A 82 -20.48 39.29 -24.46
N GLN A 83 -19.30 39.85 -24.23
CA GLN A 83 -19.06 40.84 -23.17
C GLN A 83 -19.28 42.27 -23.66
N GLU A 84 -19.52 43.18 -22.72
CA GLU A 84 -19.52 44.62 -22.95
C GLU A 84 -18.15 45.09 -23.46
N ALA A 85 -18.12 46.12 -24.30
CA ALA A 85 -16.87 46.61 -24.88
C ALA A 85 -15.94 47.29 -23.86
N THR A 86 -16.51 47.90 -22.81
CA THR A 86 -15.76 48.62 -21.75
C THR A 86 -16.41 48.43 -20.39
N SER A 87 -15.62 48.16 -19.34
CA SER A 87 -16.09 47.72 -18.02
C SER A 87 -16.92 48.72 -17.19
N ASN A 88 -17.17 49.92 -17.71
CA ASN A 88 -17.87 51.00 -17.01
C ASN A 88 -19.06 51.57 -17.79
N ASN A 89 -19.45 50.91 -18.89
CA ASN A 89 -20.60 51.32 -19.68
C ASN A 89 -21.57 50.14 -19.80
N PRO A 90 -22.65 50.11 -19.00
CA PRO A 90 -23.62 49.02 -19.05
C PRO A 90 -24.26 48.87 -20.43
N GLU A 91 -23.96 47.78 -21.12
CA GLU A 91 -24.47 47.48 -22.46
C GLU A 91 -25.60 46.46 -22.39
N SER A 92 -26.69 46.76 -23.09
CA SER A 92 -27.85 45.87 -23.14
C SER A 92 -27.50 44.58 -23.87
N THR A 93 -28.01 43.44 -23.39
CA THR A 93 -27.80 42.09 -23.94
C THR A 93 -26.34 41.62 -23.92
N LYS A 94 -25.49 42.28 -23.13
CA LYS A 94 -24.07 41.94 -22.99
C LYS A 94 -23.78 41.44 -21.60
N CYS A 95 -22.81 40.54 -21.53
CA CYS A 95 -22.24 40.08 -20.27
C CYS A 95 -21.31 41.15 -19.69
N LYS A 96 -21.29 41.29 -18.37
CA LYS A 96 -20.33 42.16 -17.71
C LYS A 96 -18.90 41.67 -17.96
N THR A 97 -17.94 42.59 -18.01
CA THR A 97 -16.53 42.25 -18.24
C THR A 97 -16.04 41.21 -17.22
N GLY A 98 -15.41 40.13 -17.70
CA GLY A 98 -14.88 39.06 -16.86
C GLY A 98 -15.94 38.10 -16.29
N LYS A 99 -17.22 38.25 -16.65
CA LYS A 99 -18.33 37.41 -16.18
C LYS A 99 -18.72 36.31 -17.16
N CYS A 100 -17.83 35.95 -18.09
CA CYS A 100 -17.97 34.72 -18.87
C CYS A 100 -17.23 33.55 -18.18
N ASP A 101 -17.59 33.26 -16.93
CA ASP A 101 -16.90 32.32 -16.04
C ASP A 101 -17.71 31.04 -15.73
N VAL A 102 -18.96 30.94 -16.23
CA VAL A 102 -19.74 29.70 -16.20
C VAL A 102 -19.37 28.86 -17.40
N THR A 103 -18.98 27.60 -17.20
CA THR A 103 -18.66 26.68 -18.30
C THR A 103 -19.65 25.53 -18.32
N ILE A 104 -20.33 25.32 -19.45
CA ILE A 104 -21.26 24.20 -19.66
C ILE A 104 -20.87 23.51 -20.98
N GLY A 105 -20.61 22.21 -20.92
CA GLY A 105 -20.15 21.43 -22.09
C GLY A 105 -18.92 22.00 -22.79
N GLY A 106 -18.01 22.65 -22.05
CA GLY A 106 -16.77 23.23 -22.56
C GLY A 106 -16.90 24.65 -23.15
N ASN A 107 -18.11 25.20 -23.25
CA ASN A 107 -18.32 26.57 -23.74
C ASN A 107 -18.52 27.54 -22.57
N PRO A 108 -17.94 28.76 -22.64
CA PRO A 108 -18.18 29.79 -21.64
C PRO A 108 -19.54 30.46 -21.85
N TYR A 109 -20.25 30.69 -20.76
CA TYR A 109 -21.51 31.38 -20.66
C TYR A 109 -21.37 32.51 -19.66
N CYS A 110 -22.27 33.47 -19.76
CA CYS A 110 -22.26 34.61 -18.86
C CYS A 110 -22.58 34.14 -17.40
N SER A 111 -22.28 34.95 -16.39
CA SER A 111 -22.67 34.75 -14.98
C SER A 111 -23.33 35.99 -14.38
N GLN A 112 -23.21 37.14 -15.06
CA GLN A 112 -23.83 38.40 -14.67
C GLN A 112 -23.96 39.32 -15.88
N CYS A 113 -25.17 39.82 -16.13
CA CYS A 113 -25.40 40.83 -17.15
C CYS A 113 -24.72 42.15 -16.82
N SER A 114 -24.33 42.85 -17.89
CA SER A 114 -23.81 44.20 -17.81
C SER A 114 -24.86 45.15 -17.22
N LYS A 115 -26.13 44.96 -17.61
CA LYS A 115 -27.29 45.64 -17.03
C LYS A 115 -27.94 44.82 -15.89
N PRO A 116 -28.23 45.43 -14.72
CA PRO A 116 -28.79 44.72 -13.57
C PRO A 116 -30.28 44.37 -13.71
N ASP A 117 -30.99 45.00 -14.65
CA ASP A 117 -32.40 44.78 -14.97
C ASP A 117 -32.64 43.77 -16.10
N GLU A 118 -31.58 43.13 -16.59
CA GLU A 118 -31.65 42.07 -17.59
C GLU A 118 -31.64 40.68 -16.95
N TYR A 119 -32.22 39.72 -17.67
CA TYR A 119 -32.41 38.35 -17.22
C TYR A 119 -31.41 37.41 -17.89
N LEU A 120 -31.07 36.35 -17.16
CA LEU A 120 -30.09 35.35 -17.58
C LEU A 120 -30.76 34.05 -18.01
N ILE A 121 -30.94 33.93 -19.33
CA ILE A 121 -31.69 32.86 -19.97
C ILE A 121 -30.80 32.17 -21.00
N ASP A 122 -30.71 30.84 -20.93
CA ASP A 122 -29.95 30.01 -21.88
C ASP A 122 -28.49 30.44 -22.10
N GLY A 123 -27.85 30.99 -21.06
CA GLY A 123 -26.46 31.42 -21.15
C GLY A 123 -26.26 32.86 -21.65
N ALA A 124 -27.36 33.59 -21.96
CA ALA A 124 -27.32 34.94 -22.53
C ALA A 124 -28.15 35.96 -21.72
N CYS A 125 -27.78 37.23 -21.86
CA CYS A 125 -28.50 38.37 -21.30
C CYS A 125 -29.65 38.80 -22.21
N THR A 126 -30.84 38.93 -21.63
CA THR A 126 -32.06 39.36 -22.34
C THR A 126 -32.82 40.40 -21.53
N ALA A 127 -33.41 41.38 -22.22
CA ALA A 127 -34.29 42.37 -21.60
C ALA A 127 -35.71 41.83 -21.33
N GLN A 128 -36.03 40.61 -21.78
CA GLN A 128 -37.36 40.01 -21.67
C GLN A 128 -37.27 38.57 -21.17
N VAL A 129 -38.18 38.23 -20.26
CA VAL A 129 -38.27 36.90 -19.62
C VAL A 129 -38.79 35.83 -20.60
N GLY A 130 -39.75 36.19 -21.45
CA GLY A 130 -40.42 35.26 -22.35
C GLY A 130 -41.03 34.06 -21.61
N THR A 131 -40.95 32.88 -22.22
CA THR A 131 -41.47 31.62 -21.63
C THR A 131 -40.60 31.05 -20.51
N SER A 132 -39.42 31.61 -20.27
CA SER A 132 -38.49 31.10 -19.25
C SER A 132 -39.04 31.21 -17.83
N GLY A 133 -40.03 32.09 -17.61
CA GLY A 133 -40.62 32.36 -16.31
C GLY A 133 -39.62 32.78 -15.25
N CYS A 134 -38.43 33.30 -15.64
CA CYS A 134 -37.42 33.77 -14.70
C CYS A 134 -37.99 34.89 -13.81
N LYS A 135 -38.12 34.58 -12.53
CA LYS A 135 -38.46 35.53 -11.48
C LYS A 135 -37.16 36.11 -10.94
N LEU A 136 -36.92 37.42 -11.03
CA LEU A 136 -35.71 38.03 -10.46
C LEU A 136 -35.71 37.92 -8.94
N LYS A 137 -34.51 37.81 -8.37
CA LYS A 137 -34.32 37.98 -6.92
C LYS A 137 -34.60 39.43 -6.51
N GLY A 138 -34.90 39.63 -5.22
CA GLY A 138 -35.09 40.97 -4.65
C GLY A 138 -33.85 41.86 -4.71
N SER A 139 -32.66 41.30 -4.92
CA SER A 139 -31.44 42.04 -5.26
C SER A 139 -31.21 41.94 -6.77
N ALA A 140 -31.15 43.08 -7.46
CA ALA A 140 -30.97 43.14 -8.91
C ALA A 140 -29.51 42.81 -9.30
N ASP A 141 -29.21 41.51 -9.40
CA ASP A 141 -27.93 40.98 -9.89
C ASP A 141 -28.06 40.27 -11.25
N GLY A 142 -29.26 40.31 -11.85
CA GLY A 142 -29.62 39.63 -13.09
C GLY A 142 -29.93 38.13 -12.95
N THR A 143 -29.85 37.56 -11.74
CA THR A 143 -30.13 36.15 -11.50
C THR A 143 -31.61 35.88 -11.18
N CYS A 144 -32.06 34.69 -11.57
CA CYS A 144 -33.39 34.18 -11.32
C CYS A 144 -33.47 33.53 -9.94
N GLU A 145 -34.51 33.87 -9.18
CA GLU A 145 -34.99 33.16 -8.00
C GLU A 145 -35.62 31.82 -8.40
N SER A 146 -36.39 31.76 -9.50
CA SER A 146 -37.05 30.55 -9.99
C SER A 146 -37.30 30.62 -11.49
N CYS A 147 -37.55 29.46 -12.11
CA CYS A 147 -37.84 29.31 -13.54
C CYS A 147 -39.24 28.76 -13.81
N GLY A 148 -39.76 29.03 -15.00
CA GLY A 148 -41.06 28.58 -15.49
C GLY A 148 -41.03 27.18 -16.13
N ALA A 149 -42.18 26.79 -16.68
CA ALA A 149 -42.36 25.47 -17.29
C ALA A 149 -41.46 25.25 -18.51
N GLY A 150 -40.83 24.08 -18.59
CA GLY A 150 -39.86 23.75 -19.65
C GLY A 150 -38.46 24.30 -19.43
N TYR A 151 -38.20 24.97 -18.30
CA TYR A 151 -36.89 25.49 -17.90
C TYR A 151 -36.52 24.97 -16.52
N PHE A 152 -35.23 24.99 -16.19
CA PHE A 152 -34.73 24.65 -14.87
C PHE A 152 -33.69 25.64 -14.37
N LEU A 153 -33.58 25.76 -13.03
CA LEU A 153 -32.62 26.64 -12.38
C LEU A 153 -31.24 25.98 -12.27
N HIS A 154 -30.21 26.62 -12.82
CA HIS A 154 -28.81 26.22 -12.63
C HIS A 154 -27.92 27.45 -12.44
N LYS A 155 -27.13 27.48 -11.37
CA LYS A 155 -26.27 28.62 -10.96
C LYS A 155 -27.01 29.97 -10.89
N GLY A 156 -28.32 29.95 -10.61
CA GLY A 156 -29.18 31.14 -10.54
C GLY A 156 -29.81 31.56 -11.87
N TRP A 157 -29.77 30.70 -12.90
CA TRP A 157 -30.17 31.03 -14.27
C TRP A 157 -31.20 30.05 -14.79
N CYS A 158 -32.03 30.48 -15.73
CA CYS A 158 -33.02 29.61 -16.36
C CYS A 158 -32.50 29.05 -17.67
N TYR A 159 -32.41 27.72 -17.73
CA TYR A 159 -32.00 26.99 -18.92
C TYR A 159 -33.16 26.16 -19.43
N LYS A 160 -33.40 26.22 -20.73
CA LYS A 160 -34.43 25.44 -21.38
C LYS A 160 -34.03 23.97 -21.36
N VAL A 161 -34.93 23.13 -20.89
CA VAL A 161 -34.80 21.67 -21.02
C VAL A 161 -34.74 21.33 -22.51
N ASN A 162 -34.08 20.23 -22.90
CA ASN A 162 -33.99 19.74 -24.29
C ASN A 162 -33.32 20.65 -25.34
N GLN A 163 -32.80 21.81 -24.97
CA GLN A 163 -32.06 22.71 -25.87
C GLN A 163 -30.72 23.11 -25.26
N ALA A 164 -29.69 23.30 -26.09
CA ALA A 164 -28.40 23.77 -25.61
C ALA A 164 -28.48 25.23 -25.13
N PRO A 165 -27.87 25.58 -23.98
CA PRO A 165 -26.98 24.71 -23.17
C PRO A 165 -27.69 23.85 -22.11
N GLY A 166 -28.98 24.03 -21.86
CA GLY A 166 -29.70 23.32 -20.80
C GLY A 166 -29.67 21.79 -20.93
N ASN A 167 -29.72 21.24 -22.14
CA ASN A 167 -29.62 19.79 -22.38
C ASN A 167 -28.25 19.16 -22.06
N LEU A 168 -27.22 19.98 -21.82
CA LEU A 168 -25.89 19.53 -21.39
C LEU A 168 -25.85 19.31 -19.87
N VAL A 169 -26.81 19.88 -19.13
CA VAL A 169 -26.94 19.75 -17.67
C VAL A 169 -28.12 18.85 -17.32
N CYS A 170 -29.24 19.03 -18.01
CA CYS A 170 -30.49 18.30 -17.80
C CYS A 170 -30.71 17.27 -18.91
N ALA A 171 -30.92 16.02 -18.54
CA ALA A 171 -31.20 14.93 -19.48
C ALA A 171 -32.69 14.79 -19.81
N ASP A 172 -33.57 15.50 -19.11
CA ASP A 172 -35.00 15.47 -19.40
C ASP A 172 -35.30 15.96 -20.82
N THR A 173 -36.34 15.37 -21.42
CA THR A 173 -36.85 15.79 -22.74
C THR A 173 -37.98 16.81 -22.64
N VAL A 174 -38.56 16.96 -21.45
CA VAL A 174 -39.63 17.91 -21.10
C VAL A 174 -39.35 18.49 -19.71
N GLY A 175 -39.89 19.66 -19.38
CA GLY A 175 -39.74 20.23 -18.04
C GLY A 175 -40.38 19.34 -16.97
N SER A 176 -39.82 19.37 -15.76
CA SER A 176 -40.38 18.63 -14.62
C SER A 176 -41.84 19.00 -14.38
N THR A 177 -42.68 17.99 -14.21
CA THR A 177 -44.10 18.13 -13.89
C THR A 177 -44.37 18.06 -12.39
N THR A 178 -43.37 17.69 -11.58
CA THR A 178 -43.50 17.59 -10.12
C THR A 178 -43.21 18.92 -9.46
N VAL A 179 -42.11 19.57 -9.87
CA VAL A 179 -41.73 20.91 -9.43
C VAL A 179 -41.34 21.72 -10.65
N VAL A 180 -42.18 22.68 -11.03
CA VAL A 180 -41.88 23.58 -12.16
C VAL A 180 -40.56 24.32 -11.88
N GLY A 181 -39.70 24.43 -12.89
CA GLY A 181 -38.40 25.08 -12.74
C GLY A 181 -37.27 24.15 -12.30
N THR A 182 -37.49 22.82 -12.27
CA THR A 182 -36.46 21.84 -11.92
C THR A 182 -36.16 20.84 -13.04
N CYS A 183 -35.02 20.16 -12.91
CA CYS A 183 -34.61 19.02 -13.72
C CYS A 183 -34.67 17.73 -12.89
N ASP A 184 -35.34 16.71 -13.41
CA ASP A 184 -35.57 15.43 -12.75
C ASP A 184 -34.43 14.42 -12.99
N VAL A 185 -33.86 14.40 -14.20
CA VAL A 185 -32.72 13.54 -14.56
C VAL A 185 -31.54 14.41 -15.00
N CYS A 186 -30.45 14.35 -14.24
CA CYS A 186 -29.22 15.07 -14.57
C CYS A 186 -28.41 14.34 -15.64
N LYS A 187 -27.69 15.12 -16.45
CA LYS A 187 -26.75 14.59 -17.44
C LYS A 187 -25.46 14.09 -16.77
N ASP A 188 -24.72 13.22 -17.47
CA ASP A 188 -23.39 12.78 -17.03
C ASP A 188 -22.49 13.97 -16.69
N GLY A 189 -21.76 13.87 -15.58
CA GLY A 189 -21.00 14.97 -15.01
C GLY A 189 -21.77 15.86 -14.04
N TYR A 190 -23.06 15.55 -13.79
CA TYR A 190 -23.89 16.21 -12.80
C TYR A 190 -24.58 15.19 -11.89
N PHE A 191 -24.75 15.53 -10.62
CA PHE A 191 -25.54 14.75 -9.66
C PHE A 191 -26.80 15.51 -9.25
N LYS A 192 -27.85 14.74 -8.92
CA LYS A 192 -29.17 15.27 -8.56
C LYS A 192 -29.20 15.77 -7.12
N ASN A 193 -29.75 16.96 -6.91
CA ASN A 193 -30.22 17.40 -5.59
C ASN A 193 -31.50 16.64 -5.23
N LEU A 194 -31.46 15.87 -4.14
CA LEU A 194 -32.57 15.00 -3.71
C LEU A 194 -33.72 15.76 -3.03
N GLU A 195 -33.57 17.07 -2.82
CA GLU A 195 -34.62 17.96 -2.34
C GLU A 195 -34.93 19.04 -3.41
N PRO A 196 -35.66 18.67 -4.48
CA PRO A 196 -35.95 19.58 -5.58
C PRO A 196 -36.84 20.73 -5.10
N ALA A 197 -36.43 21.96 -5.42
CA ALA A 197 -37.22 23.15 -5.21
C ALA A 197 -36.98 24.11 -6.37
N ALA A 198 -38.00 24.87 -6.77
CA ALA A 198 -37.91 25.84 -7.86
C ALA A 198 -36.84 26.93 -7.63
N THR A 199 -36.41 27.10 -6.38
CA THR A 199 -35.39 28.07 -5.94
C THR A 199 -34.01 27.46 -5.70
N LYS A 200 -33.83 26.19 -6.04
CA LYS A 200 -32.58 25.44 -5.80
C LYS A 200 -32.11 24.80 -7.10
N GLN A 201 -30.80 24.62 -7.22
CA GLN A 201 -30.25 23.90 -8.36
C GLN A 201 -30.64 22.42 -8.27
N SER A 202 -31.18 21.89 -9.37
CA SER A 202 -31.57 20.48 -9.45
C SER A 202 -30.38 19.58 -9.77
N CYS A 203 -29.50 20.04 -10.66
CA CYS A 203 -28.31 19.33 -11.10
C CYS A 203 -27.05 20.13 -10.75
N ILE A 204 -26.18 19.51 -9.97
CA ILE A 204 -24.94 20.09 -9.45
C ILE A 204 -23.77 19.40 -10.15
N ALA A 205 -22.81 20.17 -10.67
CA ALA A 205 -21.68 19.60 -11.39
C ALA A 205 -20.80 18.78 -10.43
N CYS A 206 -20.27 17.66 -10.91
CA CYS A 206 -19.45 16.77 -10.09
C CYS A 206 -18.17 17.42 -9.55
N ASN A 207 -17.68 18.47 -10.21
CA ASN A 207 -16.51 19.25 -9.79
C ASN A 207 -16.85 20.58 -9.08
N GLU A 208 -18.12 20.85 -8.79
CA GLU A 208 -18.54 22.06 -8.09
C GLU A 208 -18.24 21.96 -6.61
N THR A 209 -17.19 22.60 -6.13
CA THR A 209 -16.81 22.53 -4.70
C THR A 209 -17.55 23.53 -3.82
N ALA A 210 -18.30 24.48 -4.38
CA ALA A 210 -19.11 25.39 -3.59
C ALA A 210 -20.24 24.65 -2.88
N ASP A 211 -20.63 25.16 -1.72
CA ASP A 211 -21.82 24.68 -1.01
C ASP A 211 -23.09 25.09 -1.78
N ILE A 212 -23.74 24.10 -2.39
CA ILE A 212 -25.02 24.24 -3.05
C ILE A 212 -26.08 23.51 -2.21
N ASN A 213 -26.65 24.22 -1.24
CA ASN A 213 -27.72 23.72 -0.38
C ASN A 213 -27.31 22.53 0.52
N GLY A 214 -26.12 22.58 1.12
CA GLY A 214 -25.56 21.48 1.91
C GLY A 214 -24.99 20.35 1.05
N LEU A 215 -24.77 20.57 -0.25
CA LEU A 215 -24.18 19.60 -1.17
C LEU A 215 -22.98 20.21 -1.89
N ALA A 216 -21.95 19.41 -2.12
CA ALA A 216 -20.79 19.80 -2.92
C ALA A 216 -20.33 18.63 -3.79
N GLY A 217 -19.73 18.94 -4.92
CA GLY A 217 -18.93 18.03 -5.72
C GLY A 217 -17.51 17.85 -5.18
N VAL A 218 -16.68 17.17 -5.95
CA VAL A 218 -15.29 16.84 -5.64
C VAL A 218 -14.38 17.49 -6.69
N ALA A 219 -13.39 18.28 -6.26
CA ALA A 219 -12.49 18.97 -7.18
C ALA A 219 -11.86 18.01 -8.21
N GLY A 220 -12.02 18.32 -9.50
CA GLY A 220 -11.51 17.51 -10.61
C GLY A 220 -12.29 16.23 -10.89
N CYS A 221 -13.49 16.06 -10.32
CA CYS A 221 -14.35 14.93 -10.59
C CYS A 221 -15.22 15.14 -11.83
N THR A 222 -15.29 14.13 -12.70
CA THR A 222 -16.03 14.17 -13.97
C THR A 222 -17.26 13.27 -13.99
N ALA A 223 -17.36 12.32 -13.07
CA ALA A 223 -18.55 11.49 -12.86
C ALA A 223 -18.71 11.21 -11.37
N CYS A 224 -19.94 11.31 -10.86
CA CYS A 224 -20.20 11.20 -9.43
C CYS A 224 -21.66 10.84 -9.14
N THR A 225 -21.93 10.47 -7.89
CA THR A 225 -23.27 10.20 -7.37
C THR A 225 -23.53 11.00 -6.10
N ASN A 226 -24.80 11.35 -5.85
CA ASN A 226 -25.16 12.03 -4.60
C ASN A 226 -25.03 11.06 -3.42
N THR A 227 -24.46 11.53 -2.31
CA THR A 227 -24.24 10.76 -1.09
C THR A 227 -25.33 10.96 -0.03
N GLY A 228 -26.28 11.90 -0.19
CA GLY A 228 -27.34 12.11 0.80
C GLY A 228 -28.31 13.26 0.53
N PRO A 229 -29.20 13.55 1.49
CA PRO A 229 -30.13 14.68 1.40
C PRO A 229 -29.38 16.01 1.52
N ALA A 230 -30.04 17.08 1.06
CA ALA A 230 -29.52 18.43 1.14
C ALA A 230 -29.84 19.05 2.53
N GLY A 231 -29.47 20.32 2.75
CA GLY A 231 -29.88 21.09 3.94
C GLY A 231 -29.06 20.85 5.22
N THR A 232 -27.85 20.29 5.12
CA THR A 232 -26.94 20.11 6.26
C THR A 232 -26.02 21.31 6.46
N ASP A 233 -25.69 21.64 7.71
CA ASP A 233 -24.77 22.75 8.06
C ASP A 233 -23.33 22.53 7.54
N THR A 234 -22.96 21.29 7.25
CA THR A 234 -21.70 20.92 6.59
C THR A 234 -22.01 20.32 5.23
N PRO A 235 -21.45 20.85 4.13
CA PRO A 235 -21.75 20.35 2.79
C PRO A 235 -21.33 18.88 2.64
N LYS A 236 -22.26 18.05 2.19
CA LYS A 236 -22.00 16.64 1.90
C LYS A 236 -21.41 16.51 0.50
N ALA A 237 -20.18 16.01 0.41
CA ALA A 237 -19.51 15.78 -0.86
C ALA A 237 -20.15 14.60 -1.62
N ALA A 238 -20.30 14.73 -2.94
CA ALA A 238 -20.68 13.65 -3.84
C ALA A 238 -19.61 12.54 -3.85
N THR A 239 -20.02 11.31 -4.18
CA THR A 239 -19.09 10.19 -4.39
C THR A 239 -18.60 10.24 -5.83
N CYS A 240 -17.33 10.56 -6.02
CA CYS A 240 -16.67 10.58 -7.30
C CYS A 240 -16.38 9.15 -7.81
N SER A 241 -16.68 8.91 -9.08
CA SER A 241 -16.40 7.64 -9.79
C SER A 241 -15.41 7.80 -10.93
N ALA A 242 -15.16 9.03 -11.42
CA ALA A 242 -14.13 9.31 -12.42
C ALA A 242 -13.53 10.71 -12.24
N CYS A 243 -12.24 10.84 -12.53
CA CYS A 243 -11.48 12.09 -12.38
C CYS A 243 -10.97 12.61 -13.73
N ASP A 244 -10.73 13.92 -13.79
CA ASP A 244 -10.09 14.59 -14.91
C ASP A 244 -8.56 14.49 -14.90
N GLY A 245 -7.93 14.87 -16.02
CA GLY A 245 -6.50 15.18 -16.07
C GLY A 245 -5.57 14.01 -15.73
N GLY A 246 -5.99 12.76 -15.97
CA GLY A 246 -5.20 11.56 -15.66
C GLY A 246 -5.08 11.26 -14.16
N LYS A 247 -5.90 11.89 -13.32
CA LYS A 247 -6.02 11.57 -11.89
C LYS A 247 -6.81 10.28 -11.69
N ILE A 248 -6.65 9.70 -10.51
CA ILE A 248 -7.35 8.49 -10.05
C ILE A 248 -8.25 8.83 -8.86
N VAL A 249 -9.34 8.09 -8.72
CA VAL A 249 -10.23 8.22 -7.57
C VAL A 249 -9.54 7.66 -6.33
N LYS A 250 -9.36 8.50 -5.31
CA LYS A 250 -8.93 8.12 -3.97
C LYS A 250 -10.14 7.92 -3.08
N THR A 251 -10.21 6.75 -2.45
CA THR A 251 -11.28 6.39 -1.52
C THR A 251 -10.72 6.18 -0.12
N ASP A 252 -11.15 7.02 0.82
CA ASP A 252 -10.77 6.92 2.23
C ASP A 252 -11.61 5.84 2.97
N LYS A 253 -11.21 5.50 4.21
CA LYS A 253 -11.89 4.46 5.01
C LYS A 253 -13.38 4.76 5.25
N ASP A 254 -13.73 6.05 5.38
CA ASP A 254 -15.08 6.57 5.55
C ASP A 254 -15.88 6.66 4.23
N LYS A 255 -15.34 6.15 3.13
CA LYS A 255 -15.90 6.19 1.77
C LYS A 255 -15.94 7.58 1.13
N THR A 256 -15.31 8.57 1.74
CA THR A 256 -15.10 9.85 1.05
C THR A 256 -14.18 9.66 -0.15
N THR A 257 -14.45 10.43 -1.21
CA THR A 257 -13.71 10.31 -2.47
C THR A 257 -13.08 11.62 -2.86
N THR A 258 -11.85 11.55 -3.39
CA THR A 258 -11.10 12.70 -3.90
C THR A 258 -10.38 12.31 -5.19
N CYS A 259 -9.99 13.29 -6.00
CA CYS A 259 -9.19 13.06 -7.20
C CYS A 259 -7.73 13.39 -6.93
N VAL A 260 -6.85 12.40 -7.06
CA VAL A 260 -5.40 12.56 -6.82
C VAL A 260 -4.60 11.97 -7.98
N THR A 261 -3.36 12.43 -8.15
CA THR A 261 -2.41 11.77 -9.06
C THR A 261 -1.90 10.46 -8.45
N GLU A 262 -1.40 9.55 -9.28
CA GLU A 262 -0.75 8.31 -8.82
C GLU A 262 0.41 8.61 -7.85
N ALA A 263 1.24 9.61 -8.17
CA ALA A 263 2.34 10.04 -7.31
C ALA A 263 1.89 10.60 -5.96
N GLN A 264 0.73 11.27 -5.90
CA GLN A 264 0.14 11.71 -4.63
C GLN A 264 -0.40 10.53 -3.83
N CYS A 265 -1.00 9.53 -4.48
CA CYS A 265 -1.47 8.32 -3.81
C CYS A 265 -0.32 7.55 -3.15
N THR A 266 0.77 7.29 -3.88
CA THR A 266 1.93 6.54 -3.35
C THR A 266 2.63 7.26 -2.21
N LYS A 267 2.53 8.60 -2.15
CA LYS A 267 3.08 9.42 -1.05
C LYS A 267 2.11 9.55 0.13
N ALA A 268 0.83 9.31 -0.07
CA ALA A 268 -0.17 9.38 0.98
C ALA A 268 -0.02 8.17 1.90
N GLU A 269 0.34 8.43 3.16
CA GLU A 269 0.50 7.36 4.15
C GLU A 269 -0.85 6.66 4.40
N GLY A 270 -0.83 5.33 4.35
CA GLY A 270 -2.02 4.49 4.51
C GLY A 270 -2.83 4.29 3.23
N PHE A 271 -2.25 4.58 2.06
CA PHE A 271 -2.87 4.36 0.75
C PHE A 271 -1.97 3.57 -0.19
N PHE A 272 -2.59 2.96 -1.20
CA PHE A 272 -1.89 2.30 -2.29
C PHE A 272 -2.66 2.43 -3.60
N VAL A 273 -1.95 2.26 -4.71
CA VAL A 273 -2.54 2.27 -6.05
C VAL A 273 -3.01 0.85 -6.38
N LYS A 274 -4.31 0.69 -6.61
CA LYS A 274 -4.95 -0.58 -6.98
C LYS A 274 -5.17 -0.64 -8.48
N GLY A 275 -4.86 -1.80 -9.09
CA GLY A 275 -5.11 -2.08 -10.50
C GLY A 275 -3.96 -1.67 -11.43
N SER A 276 -3.88 -2.32 -12.60
CA SER A 276 -2.92 -2.01 -13.67
C SER A 276 -3.49 -1.01 -14.68
N ASP A 277 -4.71 -1.29 -15.17
CA ASP A 277 -5.33 -0.58 -16.29
C ASP A 277 -6.34 0.47 -15.83
N THR A 278 -7.20 0.13 -14.87
CA THR A 278 -8.10 1.06 -14.17
C THR A 278 -7.60 1.30 -12.76
N LYS A 279 -6.73 2.30 -12.60
CA LYS A 279 -6.08 2.61 -11.33
C LYS A 279 -7.02 3.35 -10.38
N THR A 280 -7.10 2.92 -9.12
CA THR A 280 -7.71 3.67 -8.02
C THR A 280 -6.72 3.81 -6.86
N CYS A 281 -6.95 4.76 -5.97
CA CYS A 281 -6.15 4.96 -4.77
C CYS A 281 -6.96 4.52 -3.54
N GLU A 282 -6.60 3.41 -2.94
CA GLU A 282 -7.39 2.78 -1.89
C GLU A 282 -6.69 2.90 -0.54
N ALA A 283 -7.48 3.14 0.51
CA ALA A 283 -6.99 3.08 1.88
C ALA A 283 -6.58 1.65 2.27
N CYS A 284 -5.49 1.53 3.03
CA CYS A 284 -5.09 0.28 3.66
C CYS A 284 -6.14 -0.16 4.70
N GLY A 285 -6.47 -1.46 4.73
CA GLY A 285 -7.45 -1.98 5.68
C GLY A 285 -6.93 -1.96 7.12
N ASP A 286 -5.68 -2.37 7.30
CA ASP A 286 -5.06 -2.51 8.62
C ASP A 286 -4.93 -1.18 9.38
N ASP A 287 -5.10 -1.27 10.70
CA ASP A 287 -4.87 -0.13 11.60
C ASP A 287 -3.38 0.16 11.71
N ASN A 288 -3.06 1.45 11.77
CA ASN A 288 -1.69 1.93 11.86
C ASN A 288 -0.77 1.42 10.74
N CYS A 289 -1.34 1.11 9.58
CA CYS A 289 -0.60 0.72 8.39
C CYS A 289 -0.17 1.94 7.57
N ALA A 290 1.12 2.03 7.26
CA ALA A 290 1.70 3.08 6.43
C ALA A 290 1.66 2.74 4.95
N THR A 291 1.94 1.48 4.59
CA THR A 291 1.82 0.97 3.22
C THR A 291 1.27 -0.44 3.25
N CYS A 292 0.42 -0.76 2.28
CA CYS A 292 -0.15 -2.10 2.11
C CYS A 292 -0.01 -2.55 0.66
N ALA A 293 0.07 -3.87 0.46
CA ALA A 293 0.25 -4.47 -0.85
C ALA A 293 -1.08 -4.66 -1.62
N ALA A 294 -2.20 -4.71 -0.90
CA ALA A 294 -3.52 -4.95 -1.47
C ALA A 294 -4.64 -4.43 -0.56
N THR A 295 -5.88 -4.50 -1.05
CA THR A 295 -7.08 -4.20 -0.26
C THR A 295 -7.34 -5.31 0.75
N GLY A 296 -7.86 -4.95 1.93
CA GLY A 296 -8.26 -5.90 2.96
C GLY A 296 -7.40 -5.82 4.21
N MET A 297 -7.70 -6.70 5.16
CA MET A 297 -6.94 -6.87 6.39
C MET A 297 -5.74 -7.80 6.15
N ASN A 298 -4.71 -7.69 6.98
CA ASN A 298 -3.45 -8.44 6.91
C ASN A 298 -2.67 -8.21 5.61
N GLN A 299 -2.85 -7.03 4.98
CA GLN A 299 -2.16 -6.67 3.74
C GLN A 299 -1.09 -5.60 3.97
N CYS A 300 -0.83 -5.24 5.22
CA CYS A 300 0.16 -4.26 5.57
C CYS A 300 1.57 -4.78 5.26
N SER A 301 2.36 -3.95 4.59
CA SER A 301 3.78 -4.19 4.31
C SER A 301 4.70 -3.32 5.14
N LYS A 302 4.14 -2.26 5.76
CA LYS A 302 4.86 -1.34 6.64
C LYS A 302 3.91 -0.69 7.65
N CYS A 303 4.26 -0.75 8.92
CA CYS A 303 3.55 -0.03 9.97
C CYS A 303 3.98 1.44 10.07
N LYS A 304 3.08 2.29 10.53
CA LYS A 304 3.40 3.69 10.85
C LYS A 304 4.37 3.73 12.03
N THR A 305 5.20 4.76 12.06
CA THR A 305 6.16 4.98 13.15
C THR A 305 5.54 5.62 14.38
N THR A 306 4.37 6.24 14.22
CA THR A 306 3.56 6.82 15.30
C THR A 306 2.42 5.89 15.72
N GLY A 307 1.87 6.11 16.90
CA GLY A 307 0.79 5.27 17.44
C GLY A 307 1.30 4.08 18.26
N THR A 308 0.40 3.18 18.63
CA THR A 308 0.71 2.04 19.52
C THR A 308 1.10 0.76 18.76
N LYS A 309 0.47 0.53 17.61
CA LYS A 309 0.68 -0.66 16.77
C LYS A 309 1.79 -0.42 15.76
N THR A 310 3.05 -0.51 16.19
CA THR A 310 4.22 -0.12 15.36
C THR A 310 5.05 -1.31 14.87
N TYR A 311 4.71 -2.54 15.27
CA TYR A 311 5.43 -3.75 14.88
C TYR A 311 4.68 -4.50 13.78
N LEU A 312 5.36 -4.83 12.69
CA LEU A 312 4.76 -5.64 11.62
C LEU A 312 4.82 -7.12 11.99
N LYS A 313 3.66 -7.77 12.13
CA LYS A 313 3.51 -9.22 12.33
C LYS A 313 2.99 -9.87 11.05
N GLY A 314 3.84 -10.66 10.41
CA GLY A 314 3.59 -11.29 9.12
C GLY A 314 4.80 -11.21 8.20
N ASP A 315 4.64 -11.62 6.95
CA ASP A 315 5.70 -11.53 5.95
C ASP A 315 5.77 -10.13 5.34
N ALA A 316 6.90 -9.80 4.69
CA ALA A 316 7.20 -8.49 4.10
C ALA A 316 6.18 -7.98 3.04
N ARG A 317 5.13 -8.75 2.71
CA ARG A 317 4.10 -8.42 1.72
C ARG A 317 2.66 -8.62 2.22
N ALA A 318 2.46 -9.19 3.41
CA ALA A 318 1.14 -9.48 3.96
C ALA A 318 1.26 -9.68 5.49
N GLY A 319 0.99 -8.62 6.24
CA GLY A 319 1.00 -8.66 7.70
C GLY A 319 0.08 -7.62 8.32
N THR A 320 0.09 -7.59 9.64
CA THR A 320 -0.74 -6.70 10.46
C THR A 320 0.14 -5.95 11.44
N CYS A 321 -0.22 -4.71 11.71
CA CYS A 321 0.48 -3.90 12.70
C CYS A 321 -0.03 -4.22 14.09
N VAL A 322 0.88 -4.53 15.00
CA VAL A 322 0.60 -4.92 16.38
C VAL A 322 1.44 -4.11 17.36
N THR A 323 1.02 -4.09 18.61
CA THR A 323 1.79 -3.57 19.74
C THR A 323 2.92 -4.53 20.11
N GLU A 324 3.84 -4.06 20.95
CA GLU A 324 4.94 -4.88 21.48
C GLU A 324 4.42 -6.10 22.26
N VAL A 325 3.38 -5.91 23.07
CA VAL A 325 2.78 -6.96 23.89
C VAL A 325 2.10 -8.03 23.00
N GLU A 326 1.36 -7.60 21.99
CA GLU A 326 0.70 -8.50 21.03
C GLU A 326 1.72 -9.28 20.17
N CYS A 327 2.90 -8.69 19.93
CA CYS A 327 4.01 -9.32 19.23
C CYS A 327 4.46 -10.60 19.95
N THR A 328 4.69 -10.51 21.27
CA THR A 328 5.30 -11.57 22.08
C THR A 328 4.30 -12.40 22.88
N ALA A 329 3.00 -12.10 22.82
CA ALA A 329 1.96 -12.69 23.69
C ALA A 329 1.96 -14.23 23.75
N ASN A 330 2.28 -14.90 22.65
CA ASN A 330 2.25 -16.37 22.57
C ASN A 330 3.65 -17.01 22.60
N ASN A 331 4.72 -16.21 22.72
CA ASN A 331 6.12 -16.63 22.54
C ASN A 331 6.41 -17.32 21.19
N ASP A 332 5.54 -17.18 20.19
CA ASP A 332 5.70 -17.73 18.83
C ASP A 332 6.44 -16.75 17.91
N HIS A 333 6.58 -15.49 18.34
CA HIS A 333 7.36 -14.44 17.70
C HIS A 333 8.20 -13.69 18.73
N TYR A 334 9.28 -13.09 18.26
CA TYR A 334 10.11 -12.16 19.02
C TYR A 334 10.22 -10.82 18.31
N ILE A 335 10.58 -9.79 19.06
CA ILE A 335 10.82 -8.46 18.54
C ILE A 335 12.16 -8.45 17.81
N ASP A 336 12.14 -8.07 16.54
CA ASP A 336 13.33 -7.85 15.73
C ASP A 336 13.37 -6.38 15.26
N ASN A 337 14.29 -5.63 15.84
CA ASN A 337 14.57 -4.23 15.53
C ASN A 337 15.88 -4.05 14.74
N THR A 338 16.41 -5.12 14.14
CA THR A 338 17.71 -5.10 13.47
C THR A 338 17.64 -4.55 12.05
N ASP A 339 16.46 -4.56 11.42
CA ASP A 339 16.28 -4.01 10.09
C ASP A 339 16.32 -2.47 10.15
N SER A 340 17.32 -1.86 9.50
CA SER A 340 17.41 -0.40 9.38
C SER A 340 16.50 0.14 8.27
N GLY A 341 15.83 -0.74 7.54
CA GLY A 341 14.92 -0.43 6.47
C GLY A 341 13.63 0.23 6.94
N PRO A 342 12.74 0.57 6.00
CA PRO A 342 11.46 1.22 6.28
C PRO A 342 10.54 0.42 7.21
N ASN A 343 10.87 -0.84 7.52
CA ASN A 343 10.11 -1.79 8.34
C ASN A 343 10.81 -2.15 9.65
N GLY A 344 11.72 -1.31 10.17
CA GLY A 344 12.64 -1.68 11.25
C GLY A 344 12.09 -2.12 12.62
N LYS A 345 10.77 -2.34 12.75
CA LYS A 345 10.13 -2.98 13.90
C LYS A 345 9.27 -4.14 13.40
N THR A 346 9.72 -5.36 13.59
CA THR A 346 9.02 -6.58 13.13
C THR A 346 8.81 -7.59 14.25
N CYS A 347 7.74 -8.38 14.13
CA CYS A 347 7.51 -9.58 14.91
C CYS A 347 7.97 -10.77 14.08
N LYS A 348 9.17 -11.27 14.38
CA LYS A 348 9.77 -12.35 13.63
C LYS A 348 9.40 -13.69 14.26
N ALA A 349 8.93 -14.63 13.44
CA ALA A 349 8.52 -15.93 13.92
C ALA A 349 9.71 -16.69 14.55
N CYS A 350 9.47 -17.35 15.68
CA CYS A 350 10.47 -18.18 16.35
C CYS A 350 10.91 -19.37 15.48
N SER A 351 10.07 -19.82 14.54
CA SER A 351 10.41 -20.84 13.53
C SER A 351 11.56 -20.43 12.61
N THR A 352 11.93 -19.15 12.56
CA THR A 352 13.15 -18.70 11.86
C THR A 352 14.43 -19.15 12.57
N ILE A 353 14.35 -19.53 13.84
CA ILE A 353 15.42 -20.19 14.59
C ILE A 353 15.28 -21.70 14.33
N ALA A 354 16.35 -22.32 13.83
CA ALA A 354 16.33 -23.72 13.42
C ALA A 354 15.79 -24.65 14.53
N GLY A 355 14.69 -25.35 14.23
CA GLY A 355 14.06 -26.32 15.14
C GLY A 355 13.31 -25.72 16.33
N CYS A 356 13.11 -24.40 16.37
CA CYS A 356 12.45 -23.70 17.47
C CYS A 356 10.95 -23.47 17.21
N SER A 357 10.11 -23.69 18.21
CA SER A 357 8.67 -23.41 18.16
C SER A 357 8.27 -22.21 19.01
N MET A 358 8.95 -21.99 20.15
CA MET A 358 8.76 -20.82 21.01
C MET A 358 10.10 -20.23 21.40
N CYS A 359 10.19 -18.90 21.48
CA CYS A 359 11.43 -18.19 21.77
C CYS A 359 11.19 -16.89 22.54
N SER A 360 12.21 -16.41 23.24
CA SER A 360 12.20 -15.08 23.87
C SER A 360 12.99 -14.04 23.07
N SER A 361 13.88 -14.50 22.17
CA SER A 361 14.63 -13.65 21.24
C SER A 361 15.14 -14.47 20.05
N GLY A 362 15.75 -13.81 19.06
CA GLY A 362 16.35 -14.45 17.90
C GLY A 362 17.51 -15.41 18.18
N THR A 363 17.98 -15.51 19.43
CA THR A 363 19.05 -16.42 19.87
C THR A 363 18.64 -17.33 21.03
N VAL A 364 17.47 -17.10 21.62
CA VAL A 364 17.01 -17.82 22.81
C VAL A 364 15.70 -18.51 22.50
N CYS A 365 15.80 -19.76 22.07
CA CYS A 365 14.68 -20.68 22.00
C CYS A 365 14.26 -21.14 23.41
N THR A 366 12.96 -21.23 23.67
CA THR A 366 12.39 -21.70 24.94
C THR A 366 11.64 -23.02 24.78
N LYS A 367 11.26 -23.38 23.55
CA LYS A 367 10.67 -24.67 23.21
C LYS A 367 11.02 -25.06 21.79
N CYS A 368 11.50 -26.28 21.61
CA CYS A 368 11.79 -26.82 20.29
C CYS A 368 10.54 -27.37 19.61
N THR A 369 10.63 -27.68 18.32
CA THR A 369 9.63 -28.50 17.61
C THR A 369 9.56 -29.90 18.22
N ASN A 370 8.44 -30.60 18.04
CA ASN A 370 8.10 -31.83 18.79
C ASN A 370 9.17 -32.96 18.73
N GLU A 371 10.05 -32.95 17.75
CA GLU A 371 11.12 -33.95 17.56
C GLU A 371 12.43 -33.62 18.31
N ASN A 372 12.63 -32.37 18.73
CA ASN A 372 13.91 -31.86 19.22
C ASN A 372 13.92 -31.64 20.74
N TYR A 373 15.13 -31.68 21.32
CA TYR A 373 15.42 -31.38 22.72
C TYR A 373 16.10 -30.02 22.83
N LEU A 374 15.65 -29.22 23.80
CA LEU A 374 16.24 -27.93 24.11
C LEU A 374 17.53 -28.13 24.91
N LYS A 375 18.67 -27.75 24.32
CA LYS A 375 19.97 -27.80 24.97
C LYS A 375 20.48 -26.40 25.26
N THR A 376 20.83 -26.15 26.52
CA THR A 376 21.39 -24.88 26.97
C THR A 376 22.88 -25.05 27.29
N VAL A 377 23.72 -24.26 26.63
CA VAL A 377 25.17 -24.19 26.91
C VAL A 377 25.55 -22.72 27.08
N SER A 378 26.06 -22.36 28.25
CA SER A 378 26.49 -20.97 28.55
C SER A 378 25.40 -19.91 28.28
N GLY A 379 24.14 -20.24 28.56
CA GLY A 379 22.99 -19.35 28.36
C GLY A 379 22.43 -19.30 26.93
N VAL A 380 23.08 -19.95 25.96
CA VAL A 380 22.58 -20.08 24.58
C VAL A 380 21.77 -21.37 24.47
N THR A 381 20.58 -21.28 23.88
CA THR A 381 19.72 -22.44 23.67
C THR A 381 19.72 -22.89 22.21
N THR A 382 19.77 -24.20 22.00
CA THR A 382 19.75 -24.82 20.69
C THR A 382 18.78 -26.00 20.70
N CYS A 383 18.22 -26.32 19.53
CA CYS A 383 17.33 -27.47 19.37
C CYS A 383 18.09 -28.60 18.68
N VAL A 384 18.21 -29.73 19.37
CA VAL A 384 19.01 -30.88 18.91
C VAL A 384 18.20 -32.17 18.98
N THR A 385 18.43 -33.10 18.05
CA THR A 385 17.83 -34.44 18.09
C THR A 385 18.57 -35.36 19.07
N ASP A 386 19.85 -35.08 19.31
CA ASP A 386 20.68 -35.77 20.28
C ASP A 386 21.44 -34.79 21.18
N CYS A 387 21.48 -35.08 22.48
CA CYS A 387 22.07 -34.21 23.47
C CYS A 387 23.61 -34.28 23.47
N GLY A 388 24.17 -35.37 22.95
CA GLY A 388 25.60 -35.65 22.95
C GLY A 388 26.17 -35.96 24.33
N GLU A 389 27.48 -36.16 24.40
CA GLU A 389 28.17 -36.43 25.67
C GLU A 389 28.03 -35.28 26.66
N GLY A 390 28.00 -35.63 27.95
CA GLY A 390 27.80 -34.74 29.09
C GLY A 390 26.34 -34.40 29.37
N TYR A 391 25.38 -34.89 28.57
CA TYR A 391 23.96 -34.58 28.71
C TYR A 391 23.06 -35.81 28.50
N PHE A 392 21.87 -35.80 29.12
CA PHE A 392 20.84 -36.80 28.92
C PHE A 392 19.52 -36.17 28.46
N LYS A 393 18.70 -36.99 27.79
CA LYS A 393 17.37 -36.59 27.31
C LYS A 393 16.37 -36.64 28.47
N HIS A 394 15.64 -35.54 28.67
CA HIS A 394 14.56 -35.45 29.64
C HIS A 394 13.30 -34.89 28.99
N THR A 395 12.14 -35.42 29.39
CA THR A 395 10.83 -34.90 29.02
C THR A 395 10.07 -34.62 30.31
N ALA A 396 9.72 -33.36 30.55
CA ALA A 396 8.97 -32.98 31.74
C ALA A 396 7.54 -33.57 31.69
N THR A 397 7.06 -34.14 32.80
CA THR A 397 5.75 -34.80 32.88
C THR A 397 4.60 -33.81 32.67
N ASP A 398 4.70 -32.61 33.24
CA ASP A 398 3.58 -31.64 33.26
C ASP A 398 3.46 -30.81 31.97
N SER A 399 4.59 -30.43 31.38
CA SER A 399 4.63 -29.54 30.21
C SER A 399 5.00 -30.25 28.90
N SER A 400 5.37 -31.53 28.98
CA SER A 400 5.97 -32.29 27.86
C SER A 400 7.21 -31.62 27.26
N LEU A 401 7.86 -30.71 28.00
CA LEU A 401 9.03 -29.98 27.54
C LEU A 401 10.23 -30.93 27.45
N LYS A 402 10.78 -31.05 26.24
CA LYS A 402 11.97 -31.85 25.95
C LYS A 402 13.24 -31.03 26.14
N THR A 403 14.13 -31.49 27.01
CA THR A 403 15.36 -30.79 27.38
C THR A 403 16.56 -31.73 27.43
N CYS A 404 17.75 -31.19 27.16
CA CYS A 404 19.02 -31.85 27.42
C CYS A 404 19.54 -31.37 28.78
N GLN A 405 19.60 -32.29 29.74
CA GLN A 405 19.99 -32.02 31.12
C GLN A 405 21.44 -32.44 31.35
N SER A 406 22.16 -31.69 32.18
CA SER A 406 23.60 -31.91 32.36
C SER A 406 23.87 -33.10 33.28
N CYS A 407 24.82 -33.94 32.89
CA CYS A 407 25.30 -35.04 33.72
C CYS A 407 26.10 -34.57 34.93
N SER A 408 26.71 -33.37 34.87
CA SER A 408 27.59 -32.83 35.92
C SER A 408 27.06 -31.57 36.60
N GLY A 409 26.00 -30.96 36.07
CA GLY A 409 25.41 -29.72 36.58
C GLY A 409 24.23 -29.93 37.54
N THR A 410 23.71 -28.84 38.07
CA THR A 410 22.42 -28.85 38.80
C THR A 410 21.27 -28.95 37.81
N ASN A 411 20.27 -29.78 38.10
CA ASN A 411 19.07 -29.93 37.28
C ASN A 411 17.82 -29.64 38.13
N ASP A 412 17.62 -28.37 38.47
CA ASP A 412 16.56 -27.91 39.38
C ASP A 412 15.15 -28.06 38.78
N ASN A 413 15.06 -28.24 37.47
CA ASN A 413 13.79 -28.39 36.73
C ASN A 413 13.33 -29.86 36.63
N LEU A 414 14.01 -30.79 37.30
CA LEU A 414 13.58 -32.19 37.40
C LEU A 414 12.65 -32.36 38.60
N ASP A 415 11.72 -33.30 38.49
CA ASP A 415 10.93 -33.79 39.62
C ASP A 415 11.21 -35.30 39.81
N PRO A 416 11.87 -35.71 40.90
CA PRO A 416 12.52 -34.86 41.90
C PRO A 416 13.78 -34.13 41.36
N ALA A 417 14.14 -32.99 41.96
CA ALA A 417 15.33 -32.24 41.56
C ALA A 417 16.60 -33.11 41.66
N GLY A 418 17.40 -33.14 40.59
CA GLY A 418 18.56 -34.03 40.47
C GLY A 418 19.87 -33.26 40.39
N VAL A 419 20.78 -33.49 41.35
CA VAL A 419 22.16 -33.00 41.27
C VAL A 419 22.96 -33.94 40.37
N GLY A 420 23.62 -33.39 39.34
CA GLY A 420 24.52 -34.15 38.48
C GLY A 420 25.76 -34.66 39.22
N VAL A 421 26.42 -35.66 38.64
CA VAL A 421 27.67 -36.21 39.16
C VAL A 421 28.82 -35.45 38.52
N ALA A 422 29.55 -34.67 39.31
CA ALA A 422 30.71 -33.92 38.80
C ALA A 422 31.71 -34.84 38.10
N GLY A 423 32.16 -34.46 36.89
CA GLY A 423 33.10 -35.25 36.08
C GLY A 423 32.45 -36.42 35.34
N CYS A 424 31.13 -36.38 35.14
CA CYS A 424 30.38 -37.43 34.45
C CYS A 424 30.17 -37.11 32.97
N ALA A 425 30.64 -38.01 32.10
CA ALA A 425 30.52 -37.91 30.64
C ALA A 425 29.22 -38.53 30.10
N VAL A 426 28.74 -39.62 30.70
CA VAL A 426 27.49 -40.28 30.29
C VAL A 426 26.69 -40.63 31.54
N CYS A 427 25.41 -40.26 31.54
CA CYS A 427 24.53 -40.48 32.66
C CYS A 427 23.12 -40.89 32.22
N THR A 428 22.37 -41.46 33.15
CA THR A 428 20.94 -41.77 33.02
C THR A 428 20.16 -41.13 34.16
N TYR A 429 18.84 -41.02 33.99
CA TYR A 429 17.95 -40.51 35.01
C TYR A 429 16.73 -41.42 35.16
N SER A 430 16.42 -41.78 36.40
CA SER A 430 15.18 -42.47 36.77
C SER A 430 14.60 -41.74 37.99
N ASP A 431 15.23 -41.88 39.15
CA ASP A 431 14.87 -41.14 40.38
C ASP A 431 15.98 -40.19 40.84
N LYS A 432 17.19 -40.32 40.26
CA LYS A 432 18.38 -39.49 40.46
C LYS A 432 19.30 -39.60 39.26
N VAL A 433 20.19 -38.63 39.07
CA VAL A 433 21.22 -38.69 38.02
C VAL A 433 22.21 -39.80 38.39
N THR A 434 22.37 -40.78 37.50
CA THR A 434 23.28 -41.91 37.67
C THR A 434 24.35 -41.86 36.59
N CYS A 435 25.61 -41.68 36.98
CA CYS A 435 26.72 -41.71 36.05
C CYS A 435 27.04 -43.14 35.62
N THR A 436 27.15 -43.38 34.32
CA THR A 436 27.51 -44.67 33.73
C THR A 436 28.89 -44.67 33.10
N LYS A 437 29.44 -43.48 32.82
CA LYS A 437 30.81 -43.27 32.35
C LYS A 437 31.31 -41.89 32.79
N CYS A 438 32.48 -41.83 33.41
CA CYS A 438 33.11 -40.58 33.77
C CYS A 438 33.94 -39.99 32.63
N ASP A 439 34.38 -38.74 32.79
CA ASP A 439 35.38 -38.12 31.92
C ASP A 439 36.66 -38.96 31.85
N ALA A 440 37.44 -38.80 30.79
CA ALA A 440 38.52 -39.73 30.41
C ALA A 440 39.60 -39.95 31.49
N ASP A 441 39.76 -39.00 32.41
CA ASP A 441 40.72 -39.00 33.52
C ASP A 441 40.14 -39.56 34.84
N LYS A 442 38.83 -39.76 34.93
CA LYS A 442 38.14 -40.17 36.16
C LYS A 442 37.70 -41.63 36.13
N TYR A 443 37.53 -42.20 37.31
CA TYR A 443 37.10 -43.57 37.55
C TYR A 443 35.68 -43.58 38.12
N LEU A 444 34.80 -44.34 37.49
CA LEU A 444 33.44 -44.54 37.97
C LEU A 444 33.45 -45.43 39.21
N LYS A 445 32.99 -44.87 40.32
CA LYS A 445 32.73 -45.60 41.56
C LYS A 445 31.23 -45.72 41.80
N THR A 446 30.77 -46.96 41.88
CA THR A 446 29.37 -47.29 42.15
C THR A 446 29.25 -47.87 43.55
N THR A 447 28.30 -47.37 44.34
CA THR A 447 27.90 -47.92 45.64
C THR A 447 26.49 -48.48 45.54
N SER A 448 25.95 -49.04 46.62
CA SER A 448 24.55 -49.48 46.69
C SER A 448 23.57 -48.38 46.28
N ASP A 449 23.89 -47.13 46.59
CA ASP A 449 22.94 -46.02 46.54
C ASP A 449 23.39 -44.84 45.69
N SER A 450 24.58 -44.83 45.09
CA SER A 450 25.03 -43.69 44.28
C SER A 450 26.18 -44.03 43.34
N THR A 451 26.42 -43.12 42.39
CA THR A 451 27.57 -43.14 41.50
C THR A 451 28.37 -41.86 41.68
N SER A 452 29.70 -41.96 41.57
CA SER A 452 30.61 -40.83 41.67
C SER A 452 31.78 -41.03 40.72
N CYS A 453 32.33 -39.92 40.24
CA CYS A 453 33.54 -39.90 39.42
C CYS A 453 34.69 -39.39 40.26
N VAL A 454 35.70 -40.23 40.45
CA VAL A 454 36.83 -39.96 41.34
C VAL A 454 38.16 -40.16 40.63
N GLU A 455 39.24 -39.60 41.16
CA GLU A 455 40.59 -39.95 40.72
C GLU A 455 40.92 -41.41 41.03
N ALA A 456 41.98 -41.96 40.41
CA ALA A 456 42.44 -43.32 40.68
C ALA A 456 42.68 -43.60 42.18
N SER A 457 43.26 -42.62 42.90
CA SER A 457 43.47 -42.68 44.35
C SER A 457 42.15 -42.61 45.14
N GLY A 458 41.09 -42.06 44.56
CA GLY A 458 39.77 -41.92 45.16
C GLY A 458 38.92 -43.20 45.16
N CYS A 459 39.37 -44.28 44.52
CA CYS A 459 38.69 -45.59 44.62
C CYS A 459 38.63 -46.08 46.08
N GLY A 460 39.62 -45.76 46.91
CA GLY A 460 39.64 -46.06 48.34
C GLY A 460 39.85 -47.54 48.68
N SER A 461 39.68 -47.91 49.95
CA SER A 461 39.83 -49.30 50.41
C SER A 461 38.68 -50.18 49.89
N GLY A 462 39.02 -51.42 49.54
CA GLY A 462 38.08 -52.41 48.99
C GLY A 462 37.79 -52.30 47.49
N PHE A 463 38.39 -51.31 46.80
CA PHE A 463 38.30 -51.15 45.35
C PHE A 463 39.68 -50.85 44.75
N PHE A 464 39.90 -51.22 43.49
CA PHE A 464 41.08 -50.83 42.73
C PHE A 464 40.71 -50.15 41.41
N PRO A 465 41.46 -49.12 40.97
CA PRO A 465 41.23 -48.46 39.69
C PRO A 465 41.57 -49.39 38.52
N LYS A 466 40.63 -49.51 37.58
CA LYS A 466 40.81 -50.24 36.31
C LYS A 466 40.52 -49.30 35.15
N ALA A 467 41.55 -49.03 34.35
CA ALA A 467 41.38 -48.27 33.12
C ALA A 467 40.74 -49.15 32.03
N ASP A 468 39.83 -48.56 31.26
CA ASP A 468 39.18 -49.20 30.11
C ASP A 468 38.89 -48.13 29.06
N ASP A 469 39.55 -48.24 27.92
CA ASP A 469 39.48 -47.29 26.81
C ASP A 469 38.12 -47.33 26.08
N LYS A 470 37.35 -48.41 26.23
CA LYS A 470 36.07 -48.62 25.55
C LYS A 470 34.89 -48.43 26.49
N ALA A 471 34.92 -49.05 27.67
CA ALA A 471 33.85 -49.00 28.66
C ALA A 471 33.98 -47.82 29.65
N GLY A 472 35.10 -47.10 29.64
CA GLY A 472 35.43 -46.04 30.60
C GLY A 472 36.05 -46.59 31.89
N ASN A 473 36.87 -45.79 32.56
CA ASN A 473 37.60 -46.23 33.75
C ASN A 473 36.65 -46.48 34.94
N ARG A 474 36.95 -47.48 35.77
CA ARG A 474 36.08 -47.94 36.86
C ARG A 474 36.84 -48.28 38.13
N CYS A 475 36.25 -48.04 39.29
CA CYS A 475 36.69 -48.62 40.55
C CYS A 475 36.06 -50.00 40.70
N VAL A 476 36.88 -51.05 40.63
CA VAL A 476 36.42 -52.45 40.67
C VAL A 476 36.58 -52.99 42.09
N PRO A 477 35.58 -53.70 42.65
CA PRO A 477 35.69 -54.33 43.96
C PRO A 477 36.82 -55.36 44.01
N CYS A 478 37.57 -55.39 45.10
CA CYS A 478 38.66 -56.36 45.31
C CYS A 478 38.19 -57.82 45.24
N GLY A 479 36.93 -58.08 45.61
CA GLY A 479 36.29 -59.40 45.63
C GLY A 479 35.85 -59.94 44.25
N GLU A 480 35.86 -59.10 43.20
CA GLU A 480 35.19 -59.43 41.93
C GLU A 480 36.07 -60.29 41.01
N ALA A 481 35.93 -61.62 41.11
CA ALA A 481 36.75 -62.60 40.38
C ALA A 481 36.75 -62.41 38.84
N GLY A 482 35.63 -61.95 38.26
CA GLY A 482 35.51 -61.69 36.81
C GLY A 482 36.28 -60.47 36.31
N SER A 483 36.73 -59.60 37.21
CA SER A 483 37.37 -58.32 36.88
C SER A 483 38.82 -58.22 37.35
N ARG A 484 39.49 -59.36 37.57
CA ARG A 484 40.83 -59.52 38.18
C ARG A 484 40.87 -59.31 39.71
N GLY A 485 39.71 -59.25 40.36
CA GLY A 485 39.62 -59.36 41.81
C GLY A 485 39.89 -60.79 42.31
N ILE A 486 40.10 -60.93 43.60
CA ILE A 486 40.31 -62.21 44.28
C ILE A 486 39.03 -62.52 45.07
N ASN A 487 38.41 -63.68 44.84
CA ASN A 487 37.18 -64.04 45.55
C ASN A 487 37.37 -63.96 47.08
N ASN A 488 36.39 -63.37 47.78
CA ASN A 488 36.43 -63.07 49.23
C ASN A 488 37.54 -62.09 49.68
N CYS A 489 38.13 -61.30 48.78
CA CYS A 489 39.10 -60.26 49.12
C CYS A 489 38.39 -58.96 49.50
N ALA A 490 38.46 -58.60 50.79
CA ALA A 490 37.83 -57.38 51.32
C ALA A 490 38.65 -56.11 51.07
N GLU A 491 39.97 -56.22 50.99
CA GLU A 491 40.88 -55.09 50.74
C GLU A 491 42.00 -55.51 49.79
N CYS A 492 42.36 -54.62 48.88
CA CYS A 492 43.44 -54.81 47.93
C CYS A 492 44.07 -53.46 47.61
N SER A 493 45.33 -53.48 47.20
CA SER A 493 46.06 -52.31 46.72
C SER A 493 46.78 -52.69 45.43
N LEU A 494 46.80 -51.77 44.46
CA LEU A 494 47.61 -51.95 43.26
C LEU A 494 49.06 -51.66 43.62
N PHE A 495 49.93 -52.66 43.48
CA PHE A 495 51.36 -52.45 43.51
C PHE A 495 51.78 -51.73 42.22
N PRO A 496 52.52 -50.61 42.29
CA PRO A 496 53.12 -50.02 41.09
C PRO A 496 54.08 -51.05 40.49
N TYR A 497 53.81 -51.46 39.26
CA TYR A 497 54.77 -52.26 38.50
C TYR A 497 55.95 -51.35 38.17
N LYS A 498 57.16 -51.72 38.62
CA LYS A 498 58.39 -51.00 38.26
C LYS A 498 58.79 -51.25 36.82
#